data_AF-A0A2R6RHH1-F1
#
_entry.id   AF-A0A2R6RHH1-F1
#
_cell.length_a   1.000
_cell.length_b   1.000
_cell.length_c   1.000
_cell.angle_alpha   90.00
_cell.angle_beta   90.00
_cell.angle_gamma   90.00
#
_symmetry.space_group_name_H-M   'P 1'
#
loop_
_entity.id
_entity.type
_entity.pdbx_description
1 polymer ?
#
loop_
_entity_poly.entity_id
_entity_poly.type
_entity_poly.pdbx_seq_one_letter_code
_entity_poly.pdbx_strand_id
1 'polypeptide(L)'
;MNILKKLALTKHGFRGVSIRSCRACSSLFHSSPDTSVEVHTQEQEVVIALGSNVGDRLHNFNEALQLMNKLGVKVTSHACLYETEPAYVTDQPLFLNSAVRGVTKLGPHELLGVLKKIEKELGRTAGIRYGPRTIDLDILFYGNYKIHSEILTVPHERIWERPFVVAPLMDLIGSSVDSDTVACWHALSGHSGGLFESWEKLGGDSLIGKDGLRRVLPVGNRLWDWLSRTSVMGILNLTPDSFSDGGKFQSVEAAVSQVRSMISDGADIIDLGAQSTRPIASRISVEEELDRLIPVLEAVQKMPEVEGKLLSVDTFYSEVALEAVGKGAHIVNDVSGGQLDSKMLSVVAGLKVPYVAMHMRGDPSTMQNSENLQYDNVCKQVASELYSRVRAAELLGIPAWRIVIDPGIGFSKNTEHNLDILMGLSTIRAEMATKSLGLSHAPIMIGPSRKRFLGDVCARPVAVERDPATVASVTAGVLGGANIVRVHNIRENMDAVKLCDAMLKRRSLA
;
A
#
# COMPACT_ATOMS: atom_id res chain seq x y z
N MET A 1 19.83 12.96 64.57
CA MET A 1 20.29 14.27 65.08
C MET A 1 20.55 15.15 63.86
N ASN A 2 19.68 16.08 63.49
CA ASN A 2 19.62 17.47 64.01
C ASN A 2 20.99 18.16 63.88
N ILE A 3 21.20 19.33 63.24
CA ILE A 3 20.42 20.57 63.03
C ILE A 3 21.30 21.44 62.07
N LEU A 4 20.82 22.03 60.96
CA LEU A 4 20.00 23.26 60.77
C LEU A 4 20.79 24.60 60.74
N LYS A 5 20.41 25.43 59.74
CA LYS A 5 20.45 26.92 59.62
C LYS A 5 21.51 27.52 58.66
N LYS A 6 21.23 28.52 57.80
CA LYS A 6 20.00 29.31 57.50
C LYS A 6 20.22 30.22 56.26
N LEU A 7 19.16 30.30 55.42
CA LEU A 7 18.46 31.47 54.82
C LEU A 7 19.18 32.57 53.99
N ALA A 8 18.64 32.80 52.77
CA ALA A 8 18.03 34.09 52.37
C ALA A 8 16.96 33.90 51.25
N LEU A 9 15.89 34.70 51.33
CA LEU A 9 14.64 34.70 50.53
C LEU A 9 14.68 35.64 49.31
N THR A 10 13.90 35.30 48.26
CA THR A 10 12.93 36.17 47.52
C THR A 10 12.19 35.33 46.46
N LYS A 11 10.94 34.88 46.65
CA LYS A 11 9.60 35.47 46.36
C LYS A 11 9.14 35.52 44.87
N HIS A 12 7.94 34.93 44.66
CA HIS A 12 6.95 35.03 43.54
C HIS A 12 7.03 33.92 42.47
N GLY A 13 5.98 33.16 42.12
CA GLY A 13 4.60 33.02 42.61
C GLY A 13 3.92 31.86 41.86
N PHE A 14 3.26 30.97 42.59
CA PHE A 14 2.50 29.83 42.06
C PHE A 14 1.11 30.28 41.56
N ARG A 15 0.68 29.78 40.40
CA ARG A 15 -0.75 29.70 40.04
C ARG A 15 -1.15 28.25 39.84
N GLY A 16 -2.12 27.82 40.65
CA GLY A 16 -2.65 26.47 40.71
C GLY A 16 -3.61 26.14 39.57
N VAL A 17 -3.64 24.84 39.28
CA VAL A 17 -4.57 24.16 38.38
C VAL A 17 -5.93 24.05 39.06
N SER A 18 -6.99 24.51 38.39
CA SER A 18 -8.38 24.33 38.81
C SER A 18 -9.05 23.28 37.93
N ILE A 19 -9.45 22.18 38.55
CA ILE A 19 -10.32 21.15 37.97
C ILE A 19 -11.74 21.74 37.92
N ARG A 20 -12.32 21.87 36.72
CA ARG A 20 -13.74 22.21 36.55
C ARG A 20 -14.53 20.98 36.11
N SER A 21 -15.44 20.56 36.99
CA SER A 21 -16.52 19.61 36.71
C SER A 21 -17.57 20.26 35.80
N CYS A 22 -17.90 19.64 34.67
CA CYS A 22 -19.06 20.04 33.87
C CYS A 22 -20.33 19.41 34.46
N ARG A 23 -21.22 20.27 34.98
CA ARG A 23 -22.59 19.93 35.36
C ARG A 23 -23.46 19.78 34.10
N ALA A 24 -24.32 18.76 34.12
CA ALA A 24 -25.40 18.58 33.17
C ALA A 24 -26.37 19.78 33.21
N CYS A 25 -26.67 20.34 32.04
CA CYS A 25 -27.79 21.27 31.86
C CYS A 25 -28.92 20.54 31.12
N SER A 26 -29.98 20.26 31.85
CA SER A 26 -31.31 19.95 31.32
C SER A 26 -31.97 21.25 30.87
N SER A 27 -32.15 21.47 29.57
CA SER A 27 -33.02 22.54 29.06
C SER A 27 -34.35 21.97 28.61
N LEU A 28 -35.40 22.45 29.28
CA LEU A 28 -36.82 22.26 28.93
C LEU A 28 -37.12 22.97 27.61
N PHE A 29 -37.81 22.29 26.69
CA PHE A 29 -38.26 22.87 25.42
C PHE A 29 -39.51 23.73 25.62
N HIS A 30 -39.45 24.98 25.16
CA HIS A 30 -40.64 25.78 24.84
C HIS A 30 -40.91 25.67 23.34
N SER A 31 -42.15 25.34 23.00
CA SER A 31 -42.64 25.20 21.63
C SER A 31 -42.96 26.57 21.01
N SER A 32 -42.32 26.91 19.90
CA SER A 32 -42.87 27.82 18.89
C SER A 32 -43.15 27.02 17.62
N PRO A 33 -44.30 27.21 16.96
CA PRO A 33 -44.59 26.58 15.68
C PRO A 33 -43.91 27.36 14.54
N ASP A 34 -43.60 26.64 13.46
CA ASP A 34 -43.07 27.15 12.19
C ASP A 34 -41.60 27.58 12.17
N THR A 35 -40.73 26.57 12.27
CA THR A 35 -39.46 26.56 11.54
C THR A 35 -39.22 25.13 11.07
N SER A 36 -39.42 24.87 9.78
CA SER A 36 -38.93 23.66 9.15
C SER A 36 -37.41 23.75 9.09
N VAL A 37 -36.76 23.26 10.15
CA VAL A 37 -35.32 22.98 10.14
C VAL A 37 -35.15 21.77 9.23
N GLU A 38 -34.55 21.96 8.05
CA GLU A 38 -33.97 20.83 7.31
C GLU A 38 -32.86 20.26 8.19
N VAL A 39 -33.20 19.23 8.97
CA VAL A 39 -32.21 18.44 9.71
C VAL A 39 -31.45 17.65 8.66
N HIS A 40 -30.35 18.20 8.17
CA HIS A 40 -29.38 17.41 7.41
C HIS A 40 -28.98 16.21 8.29
N THR A 41 -29.40 15.01 7.89
CA THR A 41 -28.98 13.76 8.55
C THR A 41 -27.45 13.72 8.55
N GLN A 42 -26.87 13.78 9.75
CA GLN A 42 -25.42 13.85 9.95
C GLN A 42 -24.78 12.56 9.42
N GLU A 43 -23.82 12.69 8.51
CA GLU A 43 -23.02 11.56 8.02
C GLU A 43 -22.35 10.85 9.20
N GLN A 44 -22.41 9.51 9.18
CA GLN A 44 -21.80 8.66 10.18
C GLN A 44 -20.63 7.91 9.56
N GLU A 45 -19.54 7.83 10.31
CA GLU A 45 -18.42 6.96 9.96
C GLU A 45 -18.78 5.49 10.20
N VAL A 46 -18.35 4.63 9.29
CA VAL A 46 -18.60 3.19 9.38
C VAL A 46 -17.34 2.41 9.07
N VAL A 47 -17.21 1.24 9.68
CA VAL A 47 -16.22 0.23 9.29
C VAL A 47 -16.96 -1.03 8.86
N ILE A 48 -16.67 -1.51 7.67
CA ILE A 48 -17.31 -2.67 7.06
C ILE A 48 -16.23 -3.70 6.72
N ALA A 49 -16.37 -4.92 7.23
CA ALA A 49 -15.53 -6.05 6.84
C ALA A 49 -16.03 -6.67 5.54
N LEU A 50 -15.10 -7.17 4.72
CA LEU A 50 -15.37 -7.90 3.48
C LEU A 50 -14.74 -9.29 3.57
N GLY A 51 -15.49 -10.32 3.18
CA GLY A 51 -15.02 -11.70 3.12
C GLY A 51 -15.53 -12.44 1.87
N SER A 52 -14.67 -13.17 1.16
CA SER A 52 -15.05 -13.96 -0.02
C SER A 52 -14.20 -15.22 -0.17
N ASN A 53 -14.81 -16.38 -0.43
CA ASN A 53 -14.07 -17.62 -0.72
C ASN A 53 -14.61 -18.44 -1.90
N VAL A 54 -15.59 -17.91 -2.66
CA VAL A 54 -16.19 -18.59 -3.81
C VAL A 54 -16.07 -17.73 -5.06
N GLY A 55 -15.77 -18.36 -6.19
CA GLY A 55 -15.65 -17.70 -7.49
C GLY A 55 -14.43 -16.78 -7.58
N ASP A 56 -14.56 -15.70 -8.36
CA ASP A 56 -13.54 -14.66 -8.44
C ASP A 56 -13.64 -13.71 -7.24
N ARG A 57 -12.91 -14.06 -6.18
CA ARG A 57 -12.90 -13.37 -4.89
C ARG A 57 -12.57 -11.88 -5.01
N LEU A 58 -11.66 -11.51 -5.93
CA LEU A 58 -11.24 -10.13 -6.12
C LEU A 58 -12.28 -9.34 -6.92
N HIS A 59 -12.86 -9.96 -7.96
CA HIS A 59 -13.99 -9.37 -8.68
C HIS A 59 -15.15 -9.08 -7.72
N ASN A 60 -15.50 -10.03 -6.85
CA ASN A 60 -16.55 -9.86 -5.85
C ASN A 60 -16.29 -8.65 -4.93
N PHE A 61 -15.03 -8.44 -4.50
CA PHE A 61 -14.65 -7.26 -3.71
C PHE A 61 -14.83 -5.97 -4.50
N ASN A 62 -14.33 -5.92 -5.74
CA ASN A 62 -14.44 -4.74 -6.58
C ASN A 62 -15.91 -4.35 -6.85
N GLU A 63 -16.76 -5.31 -7.19
CA GLU A 63 -18.19 -5.07 -7.41
C GLU A 63 -18.90 -4.64 -6.12
N ALA A 64 -18.58 -5.26 -4.99
CA ALA A 64 -19.15 -4.88 -3.70
C ALA A 64 -18.81 -3.42 -3.34
N LEU A 65 -17.57 -2.99 -3.55
CA LEU A 65 -17.15 -1.60 -3.31
C LEU A 65 -17.85 -0.60 -4.25
N GLN A 66 -18.03 -0.96 -5.53
CA GLN A 66 -18.77 -0.14 -6.48
C GLN A 66 -20.25 -0.01 -6.10
N LEU A 67 -20.89 -1.12 -5.71
CA LEU A 67 -22.28 -1.13 -5.26
C LEU A 67 -22.46 -0.36 -3.94
N MET A 68 -21.53 -0.49 -2.99
CA MET A 68 -21.52 0.30 -1.75
C MET A 68 -21.52 1.80 -2.05
N ASN A 69 -20.62 2.26 -2.94
CA ASN A 69 -20.57 3.67 -3.35
C ASN A 69 -21.87 4.13 -4.03
N LYS A 70 -22.43 3.30 -4.92
CA LYS A 70 -23.70 3.59 -5.61
C LYS A 70 -24.89 3.64 -4.66
N LEU A 71 -24.86 2.86 -3.58
CA LEU A 71 -25.97 2.71 -2.63
C LEU A 71 -25.79 3.52 -1.34
N GLY A 72 -24.93 4.55 -1.35
CA GLY A 72 -24.87 5.56 -0.28
C GLY A 72 -23.80 5.31 0.80
N VAL A 73 -22.79 4.48 0.51
CA VAL A 73 -21.61 4.28 1.37
C VAL A 73 -20.36 4.79 0.64
N LYS A 74 -19.88 5.96 1.04
CA LYS A 74 -18.66 6.54 0.45
C LYS A 74 -17.44 6.00 1.18
N VAL A 75 -16.74 5.06 0.55
CA VAL A 75 -15.48 4.52 1.07
C VAL A 75 -14.40 5.61 1.06
N THR A 76 -13.68 5.75 2.18
CA THR A 76 -12.63 6.75 2.37
C THR A 76 -11.25 6.14 2.62
N SER A 77 -11.19 4.88 3.07
CA SER A 77 -9.92 4.15 3.28
C SER A 77 -10.12 2.65 3.15
N HIS A 78 -9.06 1.95 2.77
CA HIS A 78 -9.00 0.51 2.56
C HIS A 78 -7.91 -0.10 3.45
N ALA A 79 -8.23 -1.24 4.06
CA ALA A 79 -7.22 -2.06 4.71
C ALA A 79 -6.35 -2.77 3.67
N CYS A 80 -5.34 -3.53 4.13
CA CYS A 80 -4.67 -4.49 3.26
C CYS A 80 -5.60 -5.68 2.93
N LEU A 81 -5.17 -6.50 1.99
CA LEU A 81 -5.85 -7.72 1.61
C LEU A 81 -5.17 -8.92 2.27
N TYR A 82 -5.98 -9.79 2.86
CA TYR A 82 -5.49 -10.95 3.60
C TYR A 82 -6.11 -12.23 3.07
N GLU A 83 -5.29 -13.21 2.72
CA GLU A 83 -5.76 -14.57 2.40
C GLU A 83 -5.62 -15.46 3.63
N THR A 84 -6.71 -16.15 4.02
CA THR A 84 -6.76 -17.00 5.20
C THR A 84 -7.37 -18.37 4.99
N GLU A 85 -6.95 -19.32 5.83
CA GLU A 85 -7.70 -20.56 6.00
C GLU A 85 -9.10 -20.30 6.59
N PRO A 86 -10.07 -21.20 6.31
CA PRO A 86 -11.40 -21.10 6.92
C PRO A 86 -11.39 -21.37 8.42
N ALA A 87 -12.03 -20.50 9.21
CA ALA A 87 -11.95 -20.56 10.68
C ALA A 87 -12.91 -21.56 11.36
N TYR A 88 -13.95 -22.05 10.69
CA TYR A 88 -14.99 -22.88 11.33
C TYR A 88 -15.30 -24.15 10.53
N VAL A 89 -15.81 -23.99 9.31
CA VAL A 89 -15.95 -25.11 8.35
C VAL A 89 -14.64 -25.17 7.59
N THR A 90 -13.79 -26.16 7.85
CA THR A 90 -12.41 -26.18 7.32
C THR A 90 -12.31 -26.79 5.92
N ASP A 91 -13.26 -27.64 5.53
CA ASP A 91 -13.35 -28.20 4.18
C ASP A 91 -14.02 -27.21 3.20
N GLN A 92 -13.32 -26.11 2.91
CA GLN A 92 -13.73 -25.11 1.93
C GLN A 92 -12.52 -24.30 1.42
N PRO A 93 -12.66 -23.55 0.30
CA PRO A 93 -11.57 -22.74 -0.22
C PRO A 93 -11.14 -21.63 0.74
N LEU A 94 -9.90 -21.15 0.56
CA LEU A 94 -9.32 -20.04 1.31
C LEU A 94 -10.15 -18.75 1.16
N PHE A 95 -10.29 -18.03 2.27
CA PHE A 95 -10.95 -16.73 2.29
C PHE A 95 -9.99 -15.63 1.88
N LEU A 96 -10.53 -14.67 1.13
CA LEU A 96 -9.98 -13.34 0.99
C LEU A 96 -10.74 -12.42 1.97
N ASN A 97 -10.01 -11.69 2.81
CA ASN A 97 -10.56 -10.80 3.82
C ASN A 97 -9.95 -9.41 3.73
N SER A 98 -10.76 -8.39 4.01
CA SER A 98 -10.31 -7.02 4.19
C SER A 98 -11.36 -6.21 4.97
N ALA A 99 -11.13 -4.92 5.14
CA ALA A 99 -12.10 -3.98 5.69
C ALA A 99 -11.97 -2.63 4.99
N VAL A 100 -13.06 -1.85 5.02
CA VAL A 100 -13.08 -0.47 4.56
C VAL A 100 -13.63 0.46 5.64
N ARG A 101 -13.09 1.67 5.69
CA ARG A 101 -13.66 2.80 6.43
C ARG A 101 -14.36 3.71 5.43
N GLY A 102 -15.52 4.22 5.80
CA GLY A 102 -16.30 5.11 4.95
C GLY A 102 -17.27 5.97 5.73
N VAL A 103 -18.08 6.74 5.00
CA VAL A 103 -19.16 7.55 5.56
C VAL A 103 -20.49 7.23 4.88
N THR A 104 -21.59 7.30 5.63
CA THR A 104 -22.94 7.10 5.11
C THR A 104 -23.96 7.98 5.80
N LYS A 105 -25.07 8.27 5.10
CA LYS A 105 -26.26 8.94 5.66
C LYS A 105 -27.36 7.94 6.05
N LEU A 106 -27.21 6.67 5.66
CA LEU A 106 -28.18 5.62 5.93
C LEU A 106 -28.20 5.32 7.42
N GLY A 107 -29.37 5.05 7.99
CA GLY A 107 -29.46 4.53 9.35
C GLY A 107 -28.79 3.15 9.48
N PRO A 108 -28.42 2.69 10.68
CA PRO A 108 -27.68 1.43 10.85
C PRO A 108 -28.42 0.19 10.32
N HIS A 109 -29.74 0.12 10.51
CA HIS A 109 -30.57 -0.96 9.96
C HIS A 109 -30.77 -0.85 8.44
N GLU A 110 -30.81 0.37 7.91
CA GLU A 110 -30.88 0.63 6.48
C GLU A 110 -29.58 0.23 5.79
N LEU A 111 -28.44 0.58 6.38
CA LEU A 111 -27.11 0.14 5.95
C LEU A 111 -27.03 -1.38 5.93
N LEU A 112 -27.46 -2.06 6.99
CA LEU A 112 -27.51 -3.53 7.00
C LEU A 112 -28.35 -4.08 5.83
N GLY A 113 -29.53 -3.49 5.58
CA GLY A 113 -30.38 -3.85 4.45
C GLY A 113 -29.69 -3.68 3.10
N VAL A 114 -28.97 -2.56 2.91
CA VAL A 114 -28.15 -2.30 1.71
C VAL A 114 -27.06 -3.36 1.55
N LEU A 115 -26.29 -3.66 2.59
CA LEU A 115 -25.23 -4.67 2.52
C LEU A 115 -25.77 -6.07 2.20
N LYS A 116 -26.90 -6.47 2.79
CA LYS A 116 -27.57 -7.73 2.46
C LYS A 116 -28.13 -7.77 1.04
N LYS A 117 -28.57 -6.63 0.51
CA LYS A 117 -28.95 -6.52 -0.90
C LYS A 117 -27.74 -6.73 -1.82
N ILE A 118 -26.60 -6.11 -1.53
CA ILE A 118 -25.35 -6.29 -2.28
C ILE A 118 -24.91 -7.75 -2.25
N GLU A 119 -24.91 -8.38 -1.07
CA GLU A 119 -24.58 -9.80 -0.93
C GLU A 119 -25.46 -10.69 -1.84
N LYS A 120 -26.78 -10.44 -1.85
CA LYS A 120 -27.73 -11.19 -2.67
C LYS A 120 -27.52 -10.94 -4.17
N GLU A 121 -27.26 -9.70 -4.59
CA GLU A 121 -26.99 -9.35 -5.99
C GLU A 121 -25.72 -10.02 -6.51
N LEU A 122 -24.69 -10.16 -5.66
CA LEU A 122 -23.45 -10.87 -5.97
C LEU A 122 -23.56 -12.39 -5.77
N GLY A 123 -24.78 -12.93 -5.64
CA GLY A 123 -25.03 -14.37 -5.67
C GLY A 123 -24.86 -15.09 -4.34
N ARG A 124 -24.86 -14.39 -3.20
CA ARG A 124 -24.93 -15.04 -1.89
C ARG A 124 -26.30 -15.72 -1.71
N THR A 125 -26.29 -17.04 -1.49
CA THR A 125 -27.49 -17.83 -1.20
C THR A 125 -27.59 -18.17 0.28
N ALA A 126 -28.79 -18.57 0.74
CA ALA A 126 -28.94 -19.19 2.06
C ALA A 126 -28.17 -20.52 2.06
N GLY A 127 -27.11 -20.60 2.86
CA GLY A 127 -26.24 -21.76 2.97
C GLY A 127 -25.98 -22.16 4.41
N ILE A 128 -25.08 -23.11 4.61
CA ILE A 128 -24.64 -23.53 5.95
C ILE A 128 -24.01 -22.34 6.66
N ARG A 129 -24.33 -22.16 7.95
CA ARG A 129 -23.70 -21.13 8.78
C ARG A 129 -22.17 -21.32 8.76
N TYR A 130 -21.44 -20.26 8.41
CA TYR A 130 -19.97 -20.25 8.21
C TYR A 130 -19.45 -21.04 7.00
N GLY A 131 -20.34 -21.44 6.08
CA GLY A 131 -19.97 -22.10 4.85
C GLY A 131 -19.45 -21.15 3.76
N PRO A 132 -19.24 -21.69 2.54
CA PRO A 132 -18.72 -20.95 1.40
C PRO A 132 -19.66 -19.84 0.96
N ARG A 133 -19.10 -18.71 0.55
CA ARG A 133 -19.87 -17.53 0.12
C ARG A 133 -19.11 -16.67 -0.88
N THR A 134 -19.88 -16.15 -1.84
CA THR A 134 -19.38 -15.24 -2.87
C THR A 134 -18.93 -13.92 -2.25
N ILE A 135 -19.69 -13.37 -1.29
CA ILE A 135 -19.30 -12.19 -0.51
C ILE A 135 -20.03 -12.16 0.85
N ASP A 136 -19.36 -11.63 1.87
CA ASP A 136 -19.84 -11.36 3.23
C ASP A 136 -19.49 -9.91 3.59
N LEU A 137 -20.48 -9.15 4.02
CA LEU A 137 -20.33 -7.73 4.39
C LEU A 137 -20.89 -7.51 5.79
N ASP A 138 -20.01 -7.24 6.75
CA ASP A 138 -20.37 -7.08 8.16
C ASP A 138 -20.04 -5.67 8.66
N ILE A 139 -21.00 -5.02 9.32
CA ILE A 139 -20.80 -3.71 9.97
C ILE A 139 -20.02 -3.96 11.27
N LEU A 140 -18.75 -3.56 11.31
CA LEU A 140 -17.92 -3.67 12.51
C LEU A 140 -18.20 -2.53 13.49
N PHE A 141 -18.30 -1.30 12.98
CA PHE A 141 -18.56 -0.08 13.75
C PHE A 141 -19.47 0.88 12.99
N TYR A 142 -20.24 1.68 13.73
CA TYR A 142 -21.16 2.68 13.19
C TYR A 142 -21.21 3.92 14.11
N GLY A 143 -20.64 5.03 13.64
CA GLY A 143 -20.46 6.26 14.39
C GLY A 143 -19.88 5.98 15.78
N ASN A 144 -20.43 6.65 16.80
CA ASN A 144 -20.10 6.45 18.20
C ASN A 144 -21.13 5.60 18.95
N TYR A 145 -21.88 4.77 18.20
CA TYR A 145 -23.07 4.10 18.73
C TYR A 145 -22.80 2.65 19.10
N LYS A 146 -23.38 2.25 20.24
CA LYS A 146 -23.63 0.85 20.56
C LYS A 146 -25.06 0.53 20.14
N ILE A 147 -25.21 -0.46 19.27
CA ILE A 147 -26.49 -0.85 18.70
C ILE A 147 -26.75 -2.30 19.08
N HIS A 148 -27.94 -2.58 19.58
CA HIS A 148 -28.39 -3.93 19.85
C HIS A 148 -29.86 -4.05 19.48
N SER A 149 -30.15 -5.00 18.60
CA SER A 149 -31.49 -5.33 18.13
C SER A 149 -31.51 -6.80 17.71
N GLU A 150 -32.69 -7.35 17.43
CA GLU A 150 -32.85 -8.75 17.02
C GLU A 150 -32.01 -9.14 15.79
N ILE A 151 -31.72 -8.18 14.91
CA ILE A 151 -31.04 -8.43 13.63
C ILE A 151 -29.67 -7.74 13.48
N LEU A 152 -29.28 -6.89 14.43
CA LEU A 152 -28.04 -6.11 14.33
C LEU A 152 -27.44 -5.84 15.71
N THR A 153 -26.15 -6.16 15.84
CA THR A 153 -25.31 -5.80 17.00
C THR A 153 -24.06 -5.07 16.50
N VAL A 154 -23.81 -3.87 17.04
CA VAL A 154 -22.63 -3.02 16.76
C VAL A 154 -22.05 -2.52 18.09
N PRO A 155 -20.73 -2.65 18.34
CA PRO A 155 -19.73 -3.30 17.50
C PRO A 155 -20.02 -4.78 17.26
N HIS A 156 -19.57 -5.31 16.13
CA HIS A 156 -19.82 -6.72 15.79
C HIS A 156 -19.21 -7.64 16.88
N GLU A 157 -20.04 -8.50 17.47
CA GLU A 157 -19.70 -9.30 18.66
C GLU A 157 -18.43 -10.16 18.52
N ARG A 158 -18.14 -10.62 17.30
CA ARG A 158 -17.03 -11.56 17.03
C ARG A 158 -15.76 -10.94 16.46
N ILE A 159 -15.62 -9.60 16.50
CA ILE A 159 -14.37 -8.94 16.09
C ILE A 159 -13.19 -9.55 16.85
N TRP A 160 -13.34 -9.72 18.15
CA TRP A 160 -12.29 -10.08 19.11
C TRP A 160 -11.72 -11.50 18.97
N GLU A 161 -12.44 -12.38 18.26
CA GLU A 161 -12.08 -13.80 18.11
C GLU A 161 -11.31 -14.08 16.81
N ARG A 162 -11.22 -13.10 15.90
CA ARG A 162 -10.94 -13.34 14.49
C ARG A 162 -9.76 -12.51 14.00
N PRO A 163 -8.54 -13.07 13.93
CA PRO A 163 -7.38 -12.37 13.40
C PRO A 163 -7.61 -11.76 12.01
N PHE A 164 -8.34 -12.46 11.13
CA PHE A 164 -8.69 -12.01 9.78
C PHE A 164 -9.69 -10.84 9.73
N VAL A 165 -10.29 -10.46 10.86
CA VAL A 165 -11.12 -9.25 11.01
C VAL A 165 -10.32 -8.15 11.73
N VAL A 166 -9.57 -8.51 12.77
CA VAL A 166 -8.80 -7.55 13.57
C VAL A 166 -7.64 -6.95 12.78
N ALA A 167 -6.89 -7.74 12.01
CA ALA A 167 -5.76 -7.22 11.23
C ALA A 167 -6.19 -6.15 10.20
N PRO A 168 -7.21 -6.37 9.33
CA PRO A 168 -7.73 -5.30 8.49
C PRO A 168 -8.30 -4.11 9.25
N LEU A 169 -8.89 -4.33 10.43
CA LEU A 169 -9.37 -3.24 11.27
C LEU A 169 -8.20 -2.36 11.76
N MET A 170 -7.09 -2.97 12.18
CA MET A 170 -5.89 -2.24 12.62
C MET A 170 -5.32 -1.36 11.49
N ASP A 171 -5.29 -1.89 10.26
CA ASP A 171 -4.86 -1.12 9.08
C ASP A 171 -5.62 0.21 8.93
N LEU A 172 -6.90 0.26 9.31
CA LEU A 172 -7.80 1.40 9.16
C LEU A 172 -7.78 2.39 10.33
N ILE A 173 -7.56 1.91 11.55
CA ILE A 173 -7.61 2.73 12.77
C ILE A 173 -6.22 3.20 13.23
N GLY A 174 -5.15 2.65 12.66
CA GLY A 174 -3.78 3.02 12.98
C GLY A 174 -3.27 2.41 14.28
N SER A 175 -2.19 2.99 14.83
CA SER A 175 -1.56 2.56 16.08
C SER A 175 -1.79 3.52 17.24
N SER A 176 -2.59 4.58 17.02
CA SER A 176 -2.90 5.61 18.01
C SER A 176 -4.32 6.11 17.84
N VAL A 177 -4.93 6.53 18.93
CA VAL A 177 -6.24 7.21 18.90
C VAL A 177 -6.07 8.58 18.25
N ASP A 178 -6.51 8.70 17.01
CA ASP A 178 -6.35 9.90 16.17
C ASP A 178 -7.64 10.74 16.05
N SER A 179 -8.76 10.22 16.55
CA SER A 179 -10.09 10.82 16.44
C SER A 179 -11.00 10.38 17.59
N ASP A 180 -11.99 11.22 17.93
CA ASP A 180 -13.00 10.91 18.95
C ASP A 180 -13.79 9.63 18.60
N THR A 181 -14.00 9.39 17.31
CA THR A 181 -14.65 8.18 16.80
C THR A 181 -13.85 6.93 17.10
N VAL A 182 -12.55 6.94 16.77
CA VAL A 182 -11.65 5.83 17.08
C VAL A 182 -11.54 5.65 18.60
N ALA A 183 -11.46 6.75 19.38
CA ALA A 183 -11.48 6.69 20.84
C ALA A 183 -12.73 5.97 21.37
N CYS A 184 -13.89 6.27 20.79
CA CYS A 184 -15.14 5.61 21.09
C CYS A 184 -15.09 4.11 20.75
N TRP A 185 -14.57 3.74 19.57
CA TRP A 185 -14.42 2.33 19.17
C TRP A 185 -13.50 1.55 20.12
N HIS A 186 -12.41 2.17 20.59
CA HIS A 186 -11.56 1.60 21.63
C HIS A 186 -12.34 1.36 22.93
N ALA A 187 -13.11 2.34 23.40
CA ALA A 187 -13.93 2.20 24.61
C ALA A 187 -15.03 1.13 24.46
N LEU A 188 -15.65 1.07 23.28
CA LEU A 188 -16.74 0.13 22.97
C LEU A 188 -16.27 -1.33 22.86
N SER A 189 -14.96 -1.59 22.71
CA SER A 189 -14.40 -2.94 22.72
C SER A 189 -14.63 -3.69 24.04
N GLY A 190 -14.85 -2.97 25.15
CA GLY A 190 -15.05 -3.56 26.47
C GLY A 190 -13.82 -4.25 27.06
N HIS A 191 -12.64 -4.12 26.43
CA HIS A 191 -11.38 -4.68 26.90
C HIS A 191 -10.54 -3.60 27.57
N SER A 192 -9.88 -3.91 28.69
CA SER A 192 -9.15 -2.92 29.52
C SER A 192 -8.07 -2.13 28.75
N GLY A 193 -7.42 -2.73 27.74
CA GLY A 193 -6.46 -2.07 26.85
C GLY A 193 -6.96 -1.87 25.41
N GLY A 194 -8.28 -1.94 25.18
CA GLY A 194 -8.90 -1.60 23.90
C GLY A 194 -8.58 -2.55 22.74
N LEU A 195 -8.75 -2.04 21.51
CA LEU A 195 -8.54 -2.81 20.27
C LEU A 195 -7.09 -3.31 20.11
N PHE A 196 -6.10 -2.51 20.50
CA PHE A 196 -4.68 -2.84 20.33
C PHE A 196 -4.25 -3.99 21.23
N GLU A 197 -4.57 -3.95 22.52
CA GLU A 197 -4.27 -5.06 23.43
C GLU A 197 -4.97 -6.35 22.98
N SER A 198 -6.16 -6.24 22.40
CA SER A 198 -6.90 -7.37 21.84
C SER A 198 -6.18 -7.99 20.64
N TRP A 199 -5.61 -7.16 19.76
CA TRP A 199 -4.79 -7.63 18.64
C TRP A 199 -3.52 -8.33 19.12
N GLU A 200 -2.79 -7.73 20.07
CA GLU A 200 -1.59 -8.31 20.64
C GLU A 200 -1.87 -9.64 21.35
N LYS A 201 -3.01 -9.79 22.03
CA LYS A 201 -3.42 -11.07 22.66
C LYS A 201 -3.67 -12.18 21.65
N LEU A 202 -4.08 -11.85 20.42
CA LEU A 202 -4.21 -12.82 19.35
C LEU A 202 -2.86 -13.19 18.73
N GLY A 203 -1.80 -12.44 19.02
CA GLY A 203 -0.45 -12.64 18.48
C GLY A 203 0.07 -11.46 17.65
N GLY A 204 -0.77 -10.43 17.43
CA GLY A 204 -0.37 -9.21 16.74
C GLY A 204 0.15 -9.47 15.32
N ASP A 205 1.01 -8.57 14.85
CA ASP A 205 1.65 -8.68 13.52
C ASP A 205 2.53 -9.92 13.37
N SER A 206 2.90 -10.58 14.46
CA SER A 206 3.70 -11.82 14.41
C SER A 206 2.94 -13.00 13.79
N LEU A 207 1.60 -12.93 13.74
CA LEU A 207 0.76 -13.90 13.03
C LEU A 207 0.85 -13.73 11.51
N ILE A 208 1.16 -12.54 11.00
CA ILE A 208 1.11 -12.28 9.56
C ILE A 208 2.29 -12.99 8.88
N GLY A 209 1.98 -13.86 7.91
CA GLY A 209 2.96 -14.73 7.27
C GLY A 209 3.24 -16.04 8.03
N LYS A 210 2.55 -16.28 9.15
CA LYS A 210 2.51 -17.55 9.90
C LYS A 210 1.05 -18.03 9.98
N ASP A 211 0.86 -19.33 10.25
CA ASP A 211 -0.44 -19.90 10.64
C ASP A 211 -1.66 -19.49 9.77
N GLY A 212 -1.45 -19.46 8.46
CA GLY A 212 -2.52 -19.27 7.48
C GLY A 212 -2.99 -17.84 7.24
N LEU A 213 -2.52 -16.79 7.95
CA LEU A 213 -2.89 -15.39 7.68
C LEU A 213 -1.82 -14.70 6.82
N ARG A 214 -2.09 -14.51 5.53
CA ARG A 214 -1.12 -13.93 4.58
C ARG A 214 -1.59 -12.59 4.03
N ARG A 215 -0.74 -11.56 4.12
CA ARG A 215 -0.97 -10.30 3.41
C ARG A 215 -0.62 -10.50 1.93
N VAL A 216 -1.56 -10.20 1.04
CA VAL A 216 -1.44 -10.49 -0.38
C VAL A 216 -1.73 -9.25 -1.22
N LEU A 217 -1.15 -9.22 -2.42
CA LEU A 217 -1.38 -8.18 -3.43
C LEU A 217 -1.86 -8.87 -4.73
N PRO A 218 -2.99 -8.49 -5.31
CA PRO A 218 -3.48 -9.12 -6.54
C PRO A 218 -2.68 -8.65 -7.75
N VAL A 219 -2.14 -9.60 -8.54
CA VAL A 219 -1.39 -9.31 -9.77
C VAL A 219 -1.74 -10.33 -10.85
N GLY A 220 -2.24 -9.85 -11.99
CA GLY A 220 -2.82 -10.72 -13.01
C GLY A 220 -3.92 -11.59 -12.41
N ASN A 221 -3.83 -12.91 -12.59
CA ASN A 221 -4.80 -13.88 -12.06
C ASN A 221 -4.34 -14.53 -10.74
N ARG A 222 -3.43 -13.89 -10.00
CA ARG A 222 -2.77 -14.46 -8.82
C ARG A 222 -2.84 -13.52 -7.63
N LEU A 223 -2.76 -14.10 -6.43
CA LEU A 223 -2.50 -13.38 -5.19
C LEU A 223 -1.02 -13.55 -4.86
N TRP A 224 -0.28 -12.45 -4.88
CA TRP A 224 1.13 -12.43 -4.59
C TRP A 224 1.37 -12.20 -3.09
N ASP A 225 1.86 -13.23 -2.42
CA ASP A 225 2.42 -13.14 -1.06
C ASP A 225 3.84 -12.58 -1.12
N TRP A 226 3.93 -11.26 -1.03
CA TRP A 226 5.19 -10.50 -1.12
C TRP A 226 6.02 -10.53 0.18
N LEU A 227 5.48 -11.08 1.27
CA LEU A 227 6.22 -11.30 2.52
C LEU A 227 6.98 -12.63 2.51
N SER A 228 6.59 -13.56 1.65
CA SER A 228 7.21 -14.89 1.57
C SER A 228 8.70 -14.87 1.19
N ARG A 229 9.10 -13.95 0.30
CA ARG A 229 10.49 -13.69 -0.12
C ARG A 229 10.59 -12.37 -0.87
N THR A 230 11.80 -11.81 -0.95
CA THR A 230 12.05 -10.65 -1.80
C THR A 230 12.03 -11.02 -3.27
N SER A 231 11.41 -10.17 -4.10
CA SER A 231 11.32 -10.35 -5.55
C SER A 231 12.33 -9.51 -6.31
N VAL A 232 12.86 -10.05 -7.40
CA VAL A 232 13.81 -9.35 -8.28
C VAL A 232 13.12 -8.86 -9.55
N MET A 233 13.16 -7.54 -9.75
CA MET A 233 12.66 -6.86 -10.93
C MET A 233 13.82 -6.52 -11.88
N GLY A 234 13.85 -7.16 -13.05
CA GLY A 234 14.85 -6.94 -14.10
C GLY A 234 14.52 -5.73 -14.97
N ILE A 235 15.50 -4.84 -15.16
CA ILE A 235 15.33 -3.60 -15.94
C ILE A 235 15.60 -3.84 -17.44
N LEU A 236 14.60 -3.62 -18.28
CA LEU A 236 14.72 -3.63 -19.73
C LEU A 236 14.47 -2.21 -20.28
N ASN A 237 15.55 -1.49 -20.62
CA ASN A 237 15.46 -0.16 -21.24
C ASN A 237 15.37 -0.29 -22.76
N LEU A 238 14.29 0.21 -23.37
CA LEU A 238 14.03 0.19 -24.83
C LEU A 238 14.47 1.48 -25.55
N THR A 239 15.46 2.18 -24.98
CA THR A 239 15.99 3.43 -25.56
C THR A 239 16.97 3.14 -26.72
N PRO A 240 17.12 4.07 -27.69
CA PRO A 240 17.97 3.88 -28.88
C PRO A 240 19.41 3.46 -28.54
N ASP A 241 19.99 4.06 -27.49
CA ASP A 241 21.36 3.75 -27.02
C ASP A 241 21.54 2.31 -26.52
N SER A 242 20.43 1.58 -26.26
CA SER A 242 20.47 0.21 -25.75
C SER A 242 20.47 -0.85 -26.85
N PHE A 243 20.14 -0.48 -28.10
CA PHE A 243 19.97 -1.41 -29.22
C PHE A 243 20.49 -0.83 -30.56
N SER A 244 21.46 0.07 -30.49
CA SER A 244 21.82 1.05 -31.54
C SER A 244 22.34 0.51 -32.89
N ASP A 245 22.43 -0.80 -33.10
CA ASP A 245 23.12 -1.38 -34.25
C ASP A 245 22.19 -2.11 -35.25
N GLY A 246 20.86 -2.03 -35.09
CA GLY A 246 19.91 -2.77 -35.94
C GLY A 246 18.56 -2.08 -36.21
N GLY A 247 17.85 -2.54 -37.24
CA GLY A 247 16.49 -2.04 -37.58
C GLY A 247 15.43 -2.41 -36.51
N LYS A 248 14.20 -1.87 -36.61
CA LYS A 248 13.10 -2.08 -35.63
C LYS A 248 12.85 -3.56 -35.25
N PHE A 249 13.00 -4.49 -36.20
CA PHE A 249 12.84 -5.92 -35.93
C PHE A 249 14.00 -6.51 -35.13
N GLN A 250 15.24 -6.10 -35.44
CA GLN A 250 16.44 -6.54 -34.70
C GLN A 250 16.41 -6.02 -33.26
N SER A 251 15.88 -4.83 -33.01
CA SER A 251 15.70 -4.32 -31.64
C SER A 251 14.67 -5.13 -30.84
N VAL A 252 13.59 -5.62 -31.46
CA VAL A 252 12.61 -6.48 -30.78
C VAL A 252 13.19 -7.85 -30.46
N GLU A 253 13.88 -8.50 -31.41
CA GLU A 253 14.54 -9.80 -31.18
C GLU A 253 15.63 -9.72 -30.10
N ALA A 254 16.40 -8.63 -30.09
CA ALA A 254 17.39 -8.38 -29.06
C ALA A 254 16.73 -8.22 -27.67
N ALA A 255 15.65 -7.44 -27.58
CA ALA A 255 14.89 -7.27 -26.34
C ALA A 255 14.30 -8.59 -25.84
N VAL A 256 13.69 -9.39 -26.71
CA VAL A 256 13.18 -10.75 -26.39
C VAL A 256 14.30 -11.66 -25.89
N SER A 257 15.47 -11.64 -26.55
CA SER A 257 16.63 -12.43 -26.14
C SER A 257 17.16 -12.00 -24.77
N GLN A 258 17.17 -10.69 -24.50
CA GLN A 258 17.54 -10.16 -23.20
C GLN A 258 16.55 -10.59 -22.12
N VAL A 259 15.24 -10.50 -22.37
CA VAL A 259 14.22 -10.99 -21.43
C VAL A 259 14.39 -12.48 -21.13
N ARG A 260 14.69 -13.30 -22.14
CA ARG A 260 15.00 -14.73 -21.93
C ARG A 260 16.19 -14.92 -20.99
N SER A 261 17.25 -14.14 -21.15
CA SER A 261 18.39 -14.15 -20.22
C SER A 261 17.99 -13.74 -18.81
N MET A 262 17.23 -12.64 -18.68
CA MET A 262 16.74 -12.14 -17.38
C MET A 262 15.93 -13.19 -16.62
N ILE A 263 15.04 -13.90 -17.33
CA ILE A 263 14.23 -14.98 -16.78
C ILE A 263 15.11 -16.16 -16.36
N SER A 264 16.08 -16.55 -17.19
CA SER A 264 17.04 -17.60 -16.87
C SER A 264 17.90 -17.27 -15.65
N ASP A 265 18.24 -15.99 -15.46
CA ASP A 265 18.98 -15.51 -14.28
C ASP A 265 18.10 -15.40 -13.03
N GLY A 266 16.78 -15.57 -13.19
CA GLY A 266 15.83 -15.73 -12.10
C GLY A 266 14.88 -14.56 -11.87
N ALA A 267 14.82 -13.55 -12.76
CA ALA A 267 13.92 -12.41 -12.58
C ALA A 267 12.48 -12.86 -12.33
N ASP A 268 11.82 -12.21 -11.36
CA ASP A 268 10.41 -12.44 -11.01
C ASP A 268 9.50 -11.50 -11.80
N ILE A 269 10.00 -10.28 -12.03
CA ILE A 269 9.32 -9.19 -12.72
C ILE A 269 10.25 -8.67 -13.81
N ILE A 270 9.74 -8.41 -15.01
CA ILE A 270 10.46 -7.69 -16.07
C ILE A 270 9.83 -6.31 -16.19
N ASP A 271 10.63 -5.27 -16.03
CA ASP A 271 10.18 -3.88 -16.09
C ASP A 271 10.66 -3.23 -17.38
N LEU A 272 9.72 -2.93 -18.26
CA LEU A 272 9.96 -2.38 -19.59
C LEU A 272 9.83 -0.86 -19.55
N GLY A 273 10.92 -0.15 -19.83
CA GLY A 273 10.95 1.31 -19.90
C GLY A 273 11.41 1.79 -21.28
N ALA A 274 10.53 2.46 -22.03
CA ALA A 274 10.85 2.98 -23.37
C ALA A 274 11.39 4.42 -23.36
N GLN A 275 11.31 5.09 -22.22
CA GLN A 275 11.77 6.45 -22.00
C GLN A 275 12.81 6.50 -20.89
N SER A 276 13.88 7.25 -21.12
CA SER A 276 14.95 7.44 -20.12
C SER A 276 14.47 8.39 -19.02
N THR A 277 14.54 7.94 -17.78
CA THR A 277 14.30 8.75 -16.58
C THR A 277 15.61 9.23 -15.93
N ARG A 278 16.73 9.14 -16.68
CA ARG A 278 18.04 9.63 -16.22
C ARG A 278 18.05 11.16 -16.14
N PRO A 279 18.89 11.76 -15.27
CA PRO A 279 19.06 13.21 -15.23
C PRO A 279 19.34 13.78 -16.62
N ILE A 280 18.62 14.84 -17.01
CA ILE A 280 18.83 15.60 -18.25
C ILE A 280 18.40 14.82 -19.52
N ALA A 281 17.67 13.70 -19.38
CA ALA A 281 17.09 13.02 -20.55
C ALA A 281 16.00 13.89 -21.21
N SER A 282 16.01 13.96 -22.55
CA SER A 282 14.92 14.58 -23.31
C SER A 282 13.67 13.72 -23.24
N ARG A 283 12.51 14.34 -23.01
CA ARG A 283 11.23 13.65 -23.07
C ARG A 283 10.88 13.31 -24.52
N ILE A 284 10.33 12.12 -24.73
CA ILE A 284 9.74 11.68 -25.99
C ILE A 284 8.22 11.85 -25.93
N SER A 285 7.54 11.82 -27.08
CA SER A 285 6.08 11.87 -27.10
C SER A 285 5.46 10.54 -26.65
N VAL A 286 4.17 10.55 -26.31
CA VAL A 286 3.40 9.35 -25.98
C VAL A 286 3.46 8.34 -27.14
N GLU A 287 3.30 8.82 -28.37
CA GLU A 287 3.32 7.99 -29.57
C GLU A 287 4.69 7.33 -29.77
N GLU A 288 5.77 8.08 -29.54
CA GLU A 288 7.13 7.53 -29.65
C GLU A 288 7.42 6.49 -28.55
N GLU A 289 6.94 6.72 -27.33
CA GLU A 289 7.07 5.74 -26.23
C GLU A 289 6.30 4.45 -26.55
N LEU A 290 5.07 4.56 -27.06
CA LEU A 290 4.25 3.42 -27.50
C LEU A 290 4.90 2.65 -28.66
N ASP A 291 5.40 3.35 -29.67
CA ASP A 291 6.06 2.76 -30.85
C ASP A 291 7.28 1.91 -30.46
N ARG A 292 7.96 2.28 -29.38
CA ARG A 292 9.10 1.52 -28.82
C ARG A 292 8.63 0.37 -27.94
N LEU A 293 7.62 0.61 -27.10
CA LEU A 293 7.19 -0.31 -26.05
C LEU A 293 6.33 -1.46 -26.59
N ILE A 294 5.27 -1.16 -27.33
CA ILE A 294 4.20 -2.12 -27.64
C ILE A 294 4.70 -3.31 -28.46
N PRO A 295 5.52 -3.14 -29.52
CA PRO A 295 6.03 -4.30 -30.28
C PRO A 295 6.85 -5.27 -29.43
N VAL A 296 7.63 -4.74 -28.48
CA VAL A 296 8.43 -5.56 -27.55
C VAL A 296 7.54 -6.26 -26.54
N LEU A 297 6.58 -5.54 -25.95
CA LEU A 297 5.65 -6.11 -24.98
C LEU A 297 4.85 -7.28 -25.58
N GLU A 298 4.30 -7.10 -26.79
CA GLU A 298 3.55 -8.15 -27.50
C GLU A 298 4.43 -9.35 -27.86
N ALA A 299 5.70 -9.13 -28.20
CA ALA A 299 6.65 -10.21 -28.49
C ALA A 299 7.03 -10.97 -27.21
N VAL A 300 7.28 -10.26 -26.12
CA VAL A 300 7.62 -10.83 -24.81
C VAL A 300 6.45 -11.63 -24.24
N GLN A 301 5.21 -11.14 -24.36
CA GLN A 301 4.02 -11.83 -23.87
C GLN A 301 3.80 -13.19 -24.55
N LYS A 302 4.27 -13.36 -25.79
CA LYS A 302 4.16 -14.62 -26.56
C LYS A 302 5.24 -15.64 -26.20
N MET A 303 6.23 -15.27 -25.38
CA MET A 303 7.30 -16.18 -24.96
C MET A 303 6.76 -17.20 -23.95
N PRO A 304 6.95 -18.52 -24.16
CA PRO A 304 6.63 -19.51 -23.14
C PRO A 304 7.37 -19.27 -21.81
N GLU A 305 8.61 -18.77 -21.87
CA GLU A 305 9.45 -18.51 -20.70
C GLU A 305 8.88 -17.41 -19.79
N VAL A 306 8.02 -16.52 -20.32
CA VAL A 306 7.37 -15.47 -19.53
C VAL A 306 6.23 -16.01 -18.68
N GLU A 307 5.79 -17.25 -18.92
CA GLU A 307 4.69 -17.85 -18.17
C GLU A 307 5.02 -17.87 -16.67
N GLY A 308 4.14 -17.23 -15.90
CA GLY A 308 4.30 -17.09 -14.46
C GLY A 308 5.29 -16.02 -14.00
N LYS A 309 5.86 -15.23 -14.91
CA LYS A 309 6.57 -13.99 -14.62
C LYS A 309 5.62 -12.79 -14.72
N LEU A 310 5.97 -11.71 -14.04
CA LEU A 310 5.22 -10.47 -14.07
C LEU A 310 5.87 -9.50 -15.06
N LEU A 311 5.03 -8.69 -15.71
CA LEU A 311 5.45 -7.64 -16.64
C LEU A 311 5.05 -6.30 -16.04
N SER A 312 6.01 -5.41 -15.89
CA SER A 312 5.81 -4.05 -15.40
C SER A 312 6.13 -3.08 -16.53
N VAL A 313 5.39 -1.97 -16.60
CA VAL A 313 5.68 -0.86 -17.51
C VAL A 313 6.17 0.35 -16.71
N ASP A 314 7.38 0.81 -17.00
CA ASP A 314 7.98 2.03 -16.43
C ASP A 314 7.57 3.23 -17.28
N THR A 315 6.49 3.90 -16.87
CA THR A 315 5.94 5.06 -17.58
C THR A 315 5.26 6.02 -16.62
N PHE A 316 5.34 7.31 -16.95
CA PHE A 316 4.60 8.38 -16.28
C PHE A 316 3.46 8.94 -17.15
N TYR A 317 3.17 8.31 -18.30
CA TYR A 317 2.03 8.66 -19.16
C TYR A 317 0.87 7.69 -18.97
N SER A 318 -0.30 8.22 -18.63
CA SER A 318 -1.51 7.43 -18.40
C SER A 318 -1.97 6.70 -19.66
N GLU A 319 -1.79 7.29 -20.83
CA GLU A 319 -2.11 6.69 -22.13
C GLU A 319 -1.21 5.48 -22.43
N VAL A 320 0.09 5.59 -22.14
CA VAL A 320 1.04 4.46 -22.26
C VAL A 320 0.67 3.35 -21.28
N ALA A 321 0.34 3.69 -20.04
CA ALA A 321 -0.08 2.72 -19.02
C ALA A 321 -1.36 1.97 -19.44
N LEU A 322 -2.35 2.69 -19.99
CA LEU A 322 -3.60 2.12 -20.51
C LEU A 322 -3.34 1.10 -21.61
N GLU A 323 -2.59 1.48 -22.63
CA GLU A 323 -2.28 0.61 -23.77
C GLU A 323 -1.42 -0.58 -23.34
N ALA A 324 -0.37 -0.37 -22.55
CA ALA A 324 0.51 -1.44 -22.08
C ALA A 324 -0.26 -2.48 -21.25
N VAL A 325 -1.15 -2.07 -20.34
CA VAL A 325 -1.98 -3.01 -19.57
C VAL A 325 -2.99 -3.72 -20.47
N GLY A 326 -3.59 -3.01 -21.43
CA GLY A 326 -4.45 -3.63 -22.46
C GLY A 326 -3.72 -4.70 -23.30
N LYS A 327 -2.40 -4.62 -23.39
CA LYS A 327 -1.51 -5.59 -24.05
C LYS A 327 -0.84 -6.60 -23.10
N GLY A 328 -1.28 -6.67 -21.85
CA GLY A 328 -0.85 -7.70 -20.90
C GLY A 328 0.27 -7.31 -19.94
N ALA A 329 0.59 -6.03 -19.81
CA ALA A 329 1.35 -5.56 -18.65
C ALA A 329 0.54 -5.78 -17.36
N HIS A 330 1.22 -6.20 -16.31
CA HIS A 330 0.62 -6.59 -15.04
C HIS A 330 0.74 -5.51 -13.96
N ILE A 331 1.71 -4.60 -14.07
CA ILE A 331 2.03 -3.57 -13.07
C ILE A 331 2.32 -2.25 -13.81
N VAL A 332 1.85 -1.13 -13.26
CA VAL A 332 2.27 0.21 -13.71
C VAL A 332 3.28 0.76 -12.71
N ASN A 333 4.49 1.05 -13.19
CA ASN A 333 5.58 1.62 -12.41
C ASN A 333 5.76 3.10 -12.78
N ASP A 334 5.32 4.02 -11.92
CA ASP A 334 5.37 5.46 -12.18
C ASP A 334 6.38 6.15 -11.27
N VAL A 335 7.51 6.55 -11.87
CA VAL A 335 8.57 7.32 -11.22
C VAL A 335 8.10 8.68 -10.66
N SER A 336 7.01 9.23 -11.17
CA SER A 336 6.46 10.49 -10.68
C SER A 336 5.48 10.31 -9.52
N GLY A 337 4.91 9.12 -9.33
CA GLY A 337 3.84 8.89 -8.37
C GLY A 337 2.59 9.72 -8.69
N GLY A 338 2.23 9.86 -9.97
CA GLY A 338 1.05 10.55 -10.49
C GLY A 338 1.23 12.06 -10.63
N GLN A 339 2.46 12.57 -10.53
CA GLN A 339 2.73 14.01 -10.53
C GLN A 339 2.97 14.59 -11.93
N LEU A 340 3.40 13.77 -12.90
CA LEU A 340 3.67 14.22 -14.27
C LEU A 340 2.46 14.09 -15.21
N ASP A 341 1.47 13.28 -14.85
CA ASP A 341 0.20 13.14 -15.58
C ASP A 341 -0.96 13.05 -14.59
N SER A 342 -1.85 14.04 -14.62
CA SER A 342 -3.00 14.15 -13.72
C SER A 342 -4.05 13.06 -13.91
N LYS A 343 -4.03 12.33 -15.04
CA LYS A 343 -4.92 11.20 -15.32
C LYS A 343 -4.35 9.86 -14.87
N MET A 344 -3.06 9.78 -14.51
CA MET A 344 -2.40 8.50 -14.18
C MET A 344 -3.17 7.70 -13.14
N LEU A 345 -3.49 8.34 -12.00
CA LEU A 345 -4.13 7.64 -10.88
C LEU A 345 -5.54 7.16 -11.22
N SER A 346 -6.34 7.96 -11.95
CA SER A 346 -7.70 7.55 -12.33
C SER A 346 -7.71 6.45 -13.39
N VAL A 347 -6.77 6.48 -14.34
CA VAL A 347 -6.58 5.41 -15.32
C VAL A 347 -6.18 4.11 -14.62
N VAL A 348 -5.15 4.14 -13.76
CA VAL A 348 -4.69 2.93 -13.05
C VAL A 348 -5.74 2.39 -12.06
N ALA A 349 -6.56 3.26 -11.48
CA ALA A 349 -7.72 2.82 -10.69
C ALA A 349 -8.66 1.93 -11.53
N GLY A 350 -8.99 2.35 -12.75
CA GLY A 350 -9.83 1.62 -13.70
C GLY A 350 -9.19 0.36 -14.29
N LEU A 351 -7.86 0.35 -14.46
CA LEU A 351 -7.10 -0.79 -14.96
C LEU A 351 -7.06 -1.98 -13.98
N LYS A 352 -7.37 -1.76 -12.70
CA LYS A 352 -7.40 -2.80 -11.65
C LYS A 352 -6.07 -3.55 -11.44
N VAL A 353 -4.95 -2.99 -11.91
CA VAL A 353 -3.58 -3.51 -11.70
C VAL A 353 -2.88 -2.83 -10.52
N PRO A 354 -1.80 -3.42 -9.97
CA PRO A 354 -0.91 -2.75 -9.03
C PRO A 354 -0.24 -1.49 -9.59
N TYR A 355 0.00 -0.55 -8.69
CA TYR A 355 0.61 0.74 -8.96
C TYR A 355 1.85 0.93 -8.07
N VAL A 356 3.00 1.15 -8.69
CA VAL A 356 4.21 1.55 -7.98
C VAL A 356 4.28 3.08 -7.97
N ALA A 357 4.15 3.67 -6.78
CA ALA A 357 4.29 5.09 -6.56
C ALA A 357 5.71 5.40 -6.07
N MET A 358 6.53 6.01 -6.91
CA MET A 358 7.87 6.43 -6.52
C MET A 358 7.90 7.86 -5.99
N HIS A 359 8.87 8.14 -5.12
CA HIS A 359 9.24 9.49 -4.69
C HIS A 359 10.24 10.14 -5.65
N MET A 360 9.84 11.27 -6.21
CA MET A 360 10.68 12.20 -6.98
C MET A 360 10.14 13.62 -6.83
N ARG A 361 11.01 14.61 -6.68
CA ARG A 361 10.65 16.04 -6.76
C ARG A 361 11.08 16.60 -8.12
N GLY A 362 10.24 17.43 -8.72
CA GLY A 362 10.44 17.93 -10.08
C GLY A 362 10.23 16.83 -11.12
N ASP A 363 11.09 16.80 -12.13
CA ASP A 363 11.05 15.86 -13.24
C ASP A 363 12.47 15.40 -13.64
N PRO A 364 12.65 14.49 -14.62
CA PRO A 364 13.99 14.03 -15.01
C PRO A 364 14.98 15.14 -15.41
N SER A 365 14.50 16.31 -15.84
CA SER A 365 15.33 17.46 -16.21
C SER A 365 15.69 18.36 -15.02
N THR A 366 14.85 18.43 -14.00
CA THR A 366 14.98 19.35 -12.86
C THR A 366 15.28 18.67 -11.53
N MET A 367 15.14 17.35 -11.42
CA MET A 367 15.25 16.61 -10.16
C MET A 367 16.61 16.74 -9.47
N GLN A 368 17.67 17.08 -10.20
CA GLN A 368 19.02 17.28 -9.65
C GLN A 368 19.38 18.76 -9.41
N ASN A 369 18.43 19.69 -9.51
CA ASN A 369 18.69 21.09 -9.18
C ASN A 369 18.85 21.30 -7.66
N SER A 370 19.45 22.41 -7.27
CA SER A 370 19.73 22.70 -5.85
C SER A 370 18.50 22.74 -4.97
N GLU A 371 17.34 23.15 -5.52
CA GLU A 371 16.06 23.23 -4.83
C GLU A 371 15.48 21.85 -4.50
N ASN A 372 15.39 20.96 -5.49
CA ASN A 372 14.82 19.62 -5.33
C ASN A 372 15.70 18.69 -4.48
N LEU A 373 16.97 19.05 -4.28
CA LEU A 373 17.91 18.34 -3.42
C LEU A 373 17.89 18.78 -1.95
N GLN A 374 17.08 19.78 -1.55
CA GLN A 374 17.02 20.23 -0.15
C GLN A 374 16.13 19.33 0.71
N TYR A 375 16.73 18.64 1.69
CA TYR A 375 16.00 17.90 2.71
C TYR A 375 16.59 18.23 4.08
N ASP A 376 15.74 18.51 5.06
CA ASP A 376 16.12 18.62 6.47
C ASP A 376 16.32 17.21 7.05
N ASN A 377 15.39 16.31 6.74
CA ASN A 377 15.49 14.88 7.01
C ASN A 377 14.87 14.12 5.85
N VAL A 378 15.73 13.50 5.03
CA VAL A 378 15.30 12.85 3.80
C VAL A 378 14.28 11.74 4.05
N CYS A 379 14.48 10.87 5.04
CA CYS A 379 13.57 9.76 5.32
C CYS A 379 12.18 10.25 5.74
N LYS A 380 12.10 11.23 6.65
CA LYS A 380 10.80 11.78 7.10
C LYS A 380 10.06 12.52 5.99
N GLN A 381 10.76 13.31 5.21
CA GLN A 381 10.15 14.06 4.10
C GLN A 381 9.73 13.13 2.96
N VAL A 382 10.55 12.14 2.59
CA VAL A 382 10.19 11.10 1.62
C VAL A 382 8.95 10.33 2.09
N ALA A 383 8.90 9.91 3.36
CA ALA A 383 7.73 9.24 3.93
C ALA A 383 6.45 10.10 3.85
N SER A 384 6.55 11.38 4.24
CA SER A 384 5.42 12.30 4.22
C SER A 384 4.92 12.56 2.80
N GLU A 385 5.82 12.76 1.84
CA GLU A 385 5.48 13.02 0.45
C GLU A 385 4.97 11.77 -0.28
N LEU A 386 5.54 10.59 -0.01
CA LEU A 386 5.01 9.31 -0.50
C LEU A 386 3.60 9.08 0.03
N TYR A 387 3.38 9.26 1.34
CA TYR A 387 2.05 9.14 1.94
C TYR A 387 1.02 10.00 1.20
N SER A 388 1.34 11.27 0.93
CA SER A 388 0.42 12.16 0.19
C SER A 388 0.07 11.61 -1.20
N ARG A 389 1.04 11.04 -1.92
CA ARG A 389 0.83 10.44 -3.25
C ARG A 389 -0.05 9.20 -3.18
N VAL A 390 0.27 8.25 -2.29
CA VAL A 390 -0.49 7.01 -2.17
C VAL A 390 -1.88 7.24 -1.58
N ARG A 391 -2.05 8.26 -0.73
CA ARG A 391 -3.36 8.68 -0.24
C ARG A 391 -4.21 9.27 -1.36
N ALA A 392 -3.63 10.06 -2.26
CA ALA A 392 -4.34 10.55 -3.45
C ALA A 392 -4.76 9.39 -4.37
N ALA A 393 -3.87 8.40 -4.57
CA ALA A 393 -4.17 7.18 -5.33
C ALA A 393 -5.34 6.40 -4.71
N GLU A 394 -5.35 6.24 -3.39
CA GLU A 394 -6.42 5.57 -2.65
C GLU A 394 -7.77 6.27 -2.80
N LEU A 395 -7.80 7.59 -2.65
CA LEU A 395 -9.02 8.39 -2.82
C LEU A 395 -9.57 8.35 -4.25
N LEU A 396 -8.72 8.06 -5.25
CA LEU A 396 -9.12 7.89 -6.64
C LEU A 396 -9.45 6.43 -7.00
N GLY A 397 -9.44 5.51 -6.04
CA GLY A 397 -9.89 4.13 -6.22
C GLY A 397 -8.77 3.10 -6.44
N ILE A 398 -7.52 3.43 -6.13
CA ILE A 398 -6.43 2.45 -6.03
C ILE A 398 -6.30 2.02 -4.56
N PRO A 399 -6.96 0.93 -4.12
CA PRO A 399 -6.95 0.51 -2.72
C PRO A 399 -5.52 0.20 -2.24
N ALA A 400 -5.29 0.28 -0.93
CA ALA A 400 -4.00 0.02 -0.30
C ALA A 400 -3.36 -1.32 -0.75
N TRP A 401 -4.18 -2.36 -0.94
CA TRP A 401 -3.72 -3.66 -1.42
C TRP A 401 -3.28 -3.70 -2.89
N ARG A 402 -3.29 -2.59 -3.64
CA ARG A 402 -2.72 -2.48 -5.00
C ARG A 402 -1.52 -1.53 -5.06
N ILE A 403 -1.06 -1.00 -3.94
CA ILE A 403 -0.01 0.01 -3.90
C ILE A 403 1.34 -0.64 -3.54
N VAL A 404 2.38 -0.27 -4.28
CA VAL A 404 3.79 -0.47 -3.95
C VAL A 404 4.42 0.91 -3.81
N ILE A 405 5.32 1.09 -2.84
CA ILE A 405 6.02 2.36 -2.64
C ILE A 405 7.50 2.24 -3.00
N ASP A 406 8.07 3.28 -3.62
CA ASP A 406 9.50 3.37 -3.92
C ASP A 406 10.06 4.71 -3.39
N PRO A 407 11.02 4.71 -2.44
CA PRO A 407 11.68 5.93 -1.94
C PRO A 407 12.46 6.74 -2.99
N GLY A 408 12.64 6.20 -4.20
CA GLY A 408 13.24 6.87 -5.34
C GLY A 408 14.73 7.08 -5.19
N ILE A 409 15.50 6.00 -5.01
CA ILE A 409 16.96 6.07 -4.94
C ILE A 409 17.52 6.67 -6.24
N GLY A 410 18.27 7.75 -6.09
CA GLY A 410 18.89 8.53 -7.17
C GLY A 410 17.96 9.54 -7.84
N PHE A 411 16.73 9.74 -7.35
CA PHE A 411 15.75 10.69 -7.90
C PHE A 411 15.49 11.84 -6.95
N SER A 412 16.08 13.01 -7.20
CA SER A 412 16.05 14.15 -6.29
C SER A 412 16.72 13.85 -4.94
N LYS A 413 17.87 13.17 -4.97
CA LYS A 413 18.74 12.91 -3.82
C LYS A 413 20.22 13.01 -4.20
N ASN A 414 21.01 13.59 -3.31
CA ASN A 414 22.48 13.54 -3.38
C ASN A 414 23.00 12.20 -2.81
N THR A 415 24.31 12.01 -2.78
CA THR A 415 24.93 10.76 -2.29
C THR A 415 24.53 10.42 -0.85
N GLU A 416 24.67 11.37 0.08
CA GLU A 416 24.32 11.15 1.50
C GLU A 416 22.84 10.79 1.68
N HIS A 417 21.94 11.49 1.00
CA HIS A 417 20.50 11.21 1.05
C HIS A 417 20.18 9.79 0.56
N ASN A 418 20.88 9.29 -0.46
CA ASN A 418 20.68 7.92 -0.94
C ASN A 418 21.16 6.88 0.08
N LEU A 419 22.25 7.15 0.80
CA LEU A 419 22.75 6.30 1.88
C LEU A 419 21.78 6.29 3.07
N ASP A 420 21.29 7.47 3.47
CA ASP A 420 20.30 7.63 4.53
C ASP A 420 19.00 6.88 4.23
N ILE A 421 18.51 6.94 2.98
CA ILE A 421 17.33 6.19 2.55
C ILE A 421 17.56 4.67 2.62
N LEU A 422 18.71 4.18 2.14
CA LEU A 422 19.03 2.75 2.18
C LEU A 422 19.04 2.20 3.60
N MET A 423 19.59 2.95 4.55
CA MET A 423 19.59 2.59 5.98
C MET A 423 18.27 2.92 6.70
N GLY A 424 17.42 3.75 6.08
CA GLY A 424 16.25 4.35 6.70
C GLY A 424 14.90 3.82 6.22
N LEU A 425 14.85 2.68 5.51
CA LEU A 425 13.59 2.10 5.02
C LEU A 425 12.60 1.81 6.16
N SER A 426 13.07 1.32 7.30
CA SER A 426 12.25 1.11 8.50
C SER A 426 11.70 2.43 9.05
N THR A 427 12.50 3.50 9.01
CA THR A 427 12.07 4.85 9.42
C THR A 427 11.00 5.38 8.48
N ILE A 428 11.17 5.22 7.17
CA ILE A 428 10.15 5.63 6.18
C ILE A 428 8.82 4.94 6.46
N ARG A 429 8.86 3.61 6.70
CA ARG A 429 7.68 2.82 7.04
C ARG A 429 7.02 3.30 8.34
N ALA A 430 7.80 3.50 9.40
CA ALA A 430 7.30 3.97 10.69
C ALA A 430 6.67 5.35 10.60
N GLU A 431 7.29 6.28 9.88
CA GLU A 431 6.76 7.64 9.67
C GLU A 431 5.45 7.61 8.86
N MET A 432 5.33 6.75 7.85
CA MET A 432 4.05 6.54 7.15
C MET A 432 2.97 5.94 8.07
N ALA A 433 3.33 5.01 8.96
CA ALA A 433 2.41 4.36 9.89
C ALA A 433 1.75 5.36 10.85
N THR A 434 2.40 6.50 11.15
CA THR A 434 1.80 7.58 11.95
C THR A 434 0.58 8.23 11.30
N LYS A 435 0.46 8.11 9.96
CA LYS A 435 -0.64 8.71 9.19
C LYS A 435 -1.63 7.67 8.66
N SER A 436 -1.13 6.49 8.27
CA SER A 436 -1.96 5.36 7.84
C SER A 436 -1.17 4.06 7.99
N LEU A 437 -1.61 3.21 8.92
CA LEU A 437 -0.99 1.90 9.13
C LEU A 437 -1.16 1.00 7.90
N GLY A 438 -2.36 0.95 7.32
CA GLY A 438 -2.63 0.17 6.10
C GLY A 438 -1.72 0.53 4.92
N LEU A 439 -1.58 1.84 4.60
CA LEU A 439 -0.69 2.28 3.51
C LEU A 439 0.79 2.07 3.86
N SER A 440 1.15 2.16 5.15
CA SER A 440 2.52 1.87 5.58
C SER A 440 2.91 0.41 5.38
N HIS A 441 1.94 -0.52 5.26
CA HIS A 441 2.20 -1.93 4.98
C HIS A 441 2.43 -2.23 3.50
N ALA A 442 2.33 -1.24 2.60
CA ALA A 442 2.66 -1.44 1.19
C ALA A 442 4.07 -2.05 1.02
N PRO A 443 4.28 -2.93 0.02
CA PRO A 443 5.60 -3.43 -0.32
C PRO A 443 6.53 -2.25 -0.66
N ILE A 444 7.77 -2.31 -0.18
CA ILE A 444 8.81 -1.33 -0.54
C ILE A 444 9.62 -1.88 -1.72
N MET A 445 9.67 -1.12 -2.80
CA MET A 445 10.61 -1.32 -3.90
C MET A 445 11.80 -0.38 -3.76
N ILE A 446 13.00 -0.86 -4.12
CA ILE A 446 14.19 -0.02 -4.27
C ILE A 446 14.91 -0.31 -5.59
N GLY A 447 15.44 0.75 -6.22
CA GLY A 447 16.22 0.66 -7.45
C GLY A 447 17.60 1.31 -7.37
N PRO A 448 18.56 0.78 -6.56
CA PRO A 448 19.89 1.37 -6.44
C PRO A 448 20.81 1.04 -7.64
N SER A 449 20.41 0.11 -8.51
CA SER A 449 21.28 -0.49 -9.52
C SER A 449 21.98 0.52 -10.42
N ARG A 450 23.31 0.47 -10.42
CA ARG A 450 24.22 1.28 -11.24
C ARG A 450 24.08 2.80 -11.08
N LYS A 451 23.36 3.28 -10.05
CA LYS A 451 23.16 4.71 -9.80
C LYS A 451 24.47 5.43 -9.50
N ARG A 452 24.51 6.73 -9.77
CA ARG A 452 25.72 7.57 -9.69
C ARG A 452 26.36 7.55 -8.31
N PHE A 453 25.57 7.64 -7.24
CA PHE A 453 26.07 7.68 -5.86
C PHE A 453 26.95 6.46 -5.50
N LEU A 454 26.65 5.28 -6.05
CA LEU A 454 27.49 4.08 -5.87
C LEU A 454 28.87 4.27 -6.53
N GLY A 455 28.89 4.90 -7.70
CA GLY A 455 30.12 5.25 -8.39
C GLY A 455 30.94 6.29 -7.64
N ASP A 456 30.28 7.26 -7.02
CA ASP A 456 30.93 8.31 -6.24
C ASP A 456 31.57 7.74 -4.97
N VAL A 457 30.86 6.85 -4.26
CA VAL A 457 31.36 6.19 -3.04
C VAL A 457 32.48 5.19 -3.35
N CYS A 458 32.34 4.39 -4.40
CA CYS A 458 33.28 3.29 -4.71
C CYS A 458 34.34 3.64 -5.76
N ALA A 459 34.42 4.90 -6.21
CA ALA A 459 35.28 5.33 -7.31
C ALA A 459 35.10 4.47 -8.58
N ARG A 460 33.86 4.33 -9.04
CA ARG A 460 33.44 3.61 -10.26
C ARG A 460 32.66 4.54 -11.20
N PRO A 461 33.35 5.26 -12.11
CA PRO A 461 32.69 6.21 -13.01
C PRO A 461 31.82 5.51 -14.07
N VAL A 462 32.18 4.29 -14.47
CA VAL A 462 31.43 3.50 -15.45
C VAL A 462 30.27 2.76 -14.77
N ALA A 463 29.06 2.87 -15.33
CA ALA A 463 27.86 2.32 -14.72
C ALA A 463 27.91 0.78 -14.51
N VAL A 464 28.45 0.03 -15.48
CA VAL A 464 28.52 -1.44 -15.41
C VAL A 464 29.47 -1.92 -14.30
N GLU A 465 30.52 -1.16 -13.99
CA GLU A 465 31.48 -1.49 -12.93
C GLU A 465 30.91 -1.32 -11.52
N ARG A 466 29.68 -0.80 -11.40
CA ARG A 466 28.97 -0.62 -10.13
C ARG A 466 28.12 -1.83 -9.74
N ASP A 467 28.15 -2.93 -10.50
CA ASP A 467 27.39 -4.13 -10.15
C ASP A 467 27.76 -4.69 -8.76
N PRO A 468 29.05 -4.78 -8.35
CA PRO A 468 29.40 -5.17 -6.98
C PRO A 468 28.84 -4.22 -5.91
N ALA A 469 28.87 -2.91 -6.16
CA ALA A 469 28.30 -1.90 -5.25
C ALA A 469 26.76 -2.00 -5.22
N THR A 470 26.14 -2.36 -6.35
CA THR A 470 24.71 -2.62 -6.45
C THR A 470 24.34 -3.80 -5.56
N VAL A 471 25.06 -4.92 -5.65
CA VAL A 471 24.84 -6.10 -4.81
C VAL A 471 24.92 -5.72 -3.32
N ALA A 472 25.93 -4.96 -2.92
CA ALA A 472 26.05 -4.49 -1.53
C ALA A 472 24.85 -3.63 -1.09
N SER A 473 24.41 -2.69 -1.94
CA SER A 473 23.24 -1.84 -1.64
C SER A 473 21.91 -2.61 -1.60
N VAL A 474 21.76 -3.62 -2.46
CA VAL A 474 20.62 -4.53 -2.47
C VAL A 474 20.59 -5.35 -1.19
N THR A 475 21.71 -5.95 -0.78
CA THR A 475 21.84 -6.65 0.50
C THR A 475 21.39 -5.77 1.67
N ALA A 476 21.89 -4.53 1.74
CA ALA A 476 21.50 -3.58 2.79
C ALA A 476 19.98 -3.28 2.76
N GLY A 477 19.43 -3.02 1.58
CA GLY A 477 18.02 -2.71 1.42
C GLY A 477 17.08 -3.88 1.76
N VAL A 478 17.42 -5.10 1.36
CA VAL A 478 16.63 -6.31 1.69
C VAL A 478 16.63 -6.55 3.19
N LEU A 479 17.79 -6.49 3.85
CA LEU A 479 17.88 -6.61 5.30
C LEU A 479 17.17 -5.45 6.03
N GLY A 480 17.05 -4.28 5.38
CA GLY A 480 16.29 -3.11 5.84
C GLY A 480 14.78 -3.18 5.58
N GLY A 481 14.29 -4.22 4.89
CA GLY A 481 12.86 -4.46 4.66
C GLY A 481 12.34 -4.13 3.25
N ALA A 482 13.21 -4.05 2.25
CA ALA A 482 12.79 -3.99 0.85
C ALA A 482 12.21 -5.32 0.37
N ASN A 483 11.04 -5.27 -0.27
CA ASN A 483 10.31 -6.43 -0.79
C ASN A 483 10.57 -6.67 -2.28
N ILE A 484 10.97 -5.62 -3.00
CA ILE A 484 11.30 -5.67 -4.42
C ILE A 484 12.63 -4.95 -4.65
N VAL A 485 13.53 -5.56 -5.41
CA VAL A 485 14.77 -4.91 -5.86
C VAL A 485 14.82 -4.82 -7.37
N ARG A 486 14.98 -3.59 -7.89
CA ARG A 486 14.99 -3.28 -9.32
C ARG A 486 16.43 -3.16 -9.83
N VAL A 487 16.87 -4.10 -10.68
CA VAL A 487 18.29 -4.31 -11.01
C VAL A 487 18.58 -4.61 -12.49
N HIS A 488 19.78 -4.27 -12.95
CA HIS A 488 20.27 -4.62 -14.29
C HIS A 488 20.91 -6.03 -14.32
N ASN A 489 21.83 -6.32 -13.39
CA ASN A 489 22.50 -7.61 -13.27
C ASN A 489 21.69 -8.52 -12.33
N ILE A 490 20.81 -9.33 -12.90
CA ILE A 490 19.86 -10.15 -12.13
C ILE A 490 20.58 -11.28 -11.41
N ARG A 491 21.50 -11.99 -12.08
CA ARG A 491 22.15 -13.17 -11.52
C ARG A 491 22.83 -12.88 -10.19
N GLU A 492 23.65 -11.85 -10.12
CA GLU A 492 24.39 -11.49 -8.90
C GLU A 492 23.45 -11.02 -7.77
N ASN A 493 22.42 -10.23 -8.12
CA ASN A 493 21.48 -9.72 -7.13
C ASN A 493 20.49 -10.81 -6.66
N MET A 494 20.20 -11.80 -7.48
CA MET A 494 19.42 -12.98 -7.10
C MET A 494 20.13 -13.79 -6.02
N ASP A 495 21.44 -13.99 -6.14
CA ASP A 495 22.23 -14.67 -5.11
C ASP A 495 22.22 -13.90 -3.78
N ALA A 496 22.36 -12.57 -3.85
CA ALA A 496 22.27 -11.70 -2.68
C ALA A 496 20.89 -11.74 -2.02
N VAL A 497 19.82 -11.66 -2.81
CA VAL A 497 18.43 -11.75 -2.32
C VAL A 497 18.18 -13.09 -1.63
N LYS A 498 18.53 -14.21 -2.28
CA LYS A 498 18.35 -15.55 -1.70
C LYS A 498 19.10 -15.71 -0.37
N LEU A 499 20.31 -15.18 -0.28
CA LEU A 499 21.09 -15.23 0.95
C LEU A 499 20.46 -14.37 2.05
N CYS A 500 20.01 -13.15 1.72
CA CYS A 500 19.33 -12.27 2.67
C CYS A 500 18.02 -12.90 3.19
N ASP A 501 17.19 -13.46 2.31
CA ASP A 501 15.95 -14.13 2.69
C ASP A 501 16.23 -15.33 3.61
N ALA A 502 17.27 -16.12 3.33
CA ALA A 502 17.68 -17.22 4.21
C ALA A 502 18.12 -16.73 5.60
N MET A 503 18.83 -15.59 5.67
CA MET A 503 19.24 -14.96 6.93
C MET A 503 18.02 -14.43 7.72
N LEU A 504 17.10 -13.74 7.04
CA LEU A 504 15.87 -13.21 7.66
C LEU A 504 14.98 -14.34 8.19
N LYS A 505 14.85 -15.43 7.43
CA LYS A 505 14.14 -16.64 7.88
C LYS A 505 14.79 -17.28 9.11
N ARG A 506 16.12 -17.27 9.21
CA ARG A 506 16.82 -17.75 10.43
C ARG A 506 16.57 -16.83 11.61
N ARG A 507 16.58 -15.51 11.40
CA ARG A 507 16.31 -14.52 12.45
C ARG A 507 14.89 -14.62 13.01
N SER A 508 13.90 -14.99 12.21
CA SER A 508 12.51 -15.12 12.69
C SER A 508 12.21 -16.43 13.45
N LEU A 509 13.15 -17.39 13.41
CA LEU A 509 13.09 -18.67 14.14
C LEU A 509 13.90 -18.67 15.44
N ALA A 510 14.83 -17.72 15.59
CA ALA A 510 15.65 -17.52 16.78
C ALA A 510 14.99 -16.51 17.71
#